data_AF-A0A2V7JJ92-F1
#
_entry.id   AF-A0A2V7JJ92-F1
#
_cell.length_a   1.000
_cell.length_b   1.000
_cell.length_c   1.000
_cell.angle_alpha   90.00
_cell.angle_beta   90.00
_cell.angle_gamma   90.00
#
_symmetry.space_group_name_H-M   'P 1'
#
loop_
_entity.id
_entity.type
_entity.pdbx_description
1 polymer ?
#
loop_
_entity_poly.entity_id
_entity_poly.type
_entity_poly.pdbx_seq_one_letter_code
_entity_poly.pdbx_strand_id
1 'polypeptide(L)'
;MAENNGDAAAETLVEIGQAPEEFDRRAYVRDVSALIAKHANQTVEETPAGVVLYEMITMAFRAGLKLPAELTLLAKALFNLDAVSRALDPNFNPTQSIREYTAQMANKRAQREFSPRRLFQIAAETSDLVRALPHRIDVITQKLVSNDFAVRVEAPQLGSLLLGLEKVANRIFTGLVLGGLLVASGYMMAYQRSLATVGFVIAGALGLWMIFAILVQDRRSRRRKGKT
;
A
#
# COMPACT_ATOMS: atom_id res chain seq x y z
N MET A 1 -15.18 3.85 -22.61
CA MET A 1 -15.94 2.74 -21.98
C MET A 1 -15.43 1.37 -22.39
N ALA A 2 -15.06 1.14 -23.66
CA ALA A 2 -14.48 -0.14 -24.12
C ALA A 2 -13.14 -0.50 -23.44
N GLU A 3 -12.24 0.48 -23.24
CA GLU A 3 -10.93 0.26 -22.57
C GLU A 3 -11.07 -0.29 -21.15
N ASN A 4 -12.01 0.23 -20.36
CA ASN A 4 -12.24 -0.23 -18.98
C ASN A 4 -12.77 -1.69 -18.93
N ASN A 5 -13.49 -2.12 -19.96
CA ASN A 5 -13.96 -3.50 -20.07
C ASN A 5 -12.85 -4.44 -20.58
N GLY A 6 -11.97 -3.92 -21.45
CA GLY A 6 -10.73 -4.55 -21.91
C GLY A 6 -9.84 -5.00 -20.77
N ASP A 7 -9.49 -4.02 -19.93
CA ASP A 7 -8.58 -4.24 -18.81
C ASP A 7 -9.18 -5.24 -17.82
N ALA A 8 -10.44 -5.06 -17.44
CA ALA A 8 -11.12 -5.96 -16.51
C ALA A 8 -11.19 -7.42 -17.01
N ALA A 9 -11.43 -7.62 -18.31
CA ALA A 9 -11.45 -8.94 -18.91
C ALA A 9 -10.07 -9.62 -18.89
N ALA A 10 -9.02 -8.87 -19.22
CA ALA A 10 -7.65 -9.34 -19.16
C ALA A 10 -7.25 -9.74 -17.73
N GLU A 11 -7.59 -8.90 -16.75
CA GLU A 11 -7.29 -9.14 -15.35
C GLU A 11 -8.00 -10.39 -14.82
N THR A 12 -9.26 -10.58 -15.20
CA THR A 12 -10.02 -11.79 -14.83
C THR A 12 -9.34 -13.05 -15.37
N LEU A 13 -8.82 -13.02 -16.60
CA LEU A 13 -8.09 -14.16 -17.16
C LEU A 13 -6.76 -14.41 -16.44
N VAL A 14 -6.06 -13.37 -16.00
CA VAL A 14 -4.84 -13.50 -15.18
C VAL A 14 -5.16 -14.07 -13.80
N GLU A 15 -6.27 -13.68 -13.18
CA GLU A 15 -6.71 -14.21 -11.88
C GLU A 15 -7.11 -15.68 -11.93
N ILE A 16 -7.75 -16.11 -13.04
CA ILE A 16 -8.16 -17.51 -13.23
C ILE A 16 -6.97 -18.39 -13.69
N GLY A 17 -5.98 -17.78 -14.37
CA GLY A 17 -4.82 -18.48 -14.91
C GLY A 17 -3.64 -18.57 -13.94
N GLN A 18 -2.63 -19.34 -14.36
CA GLN A 18 -1.33 -19.38 -13.70
C GLN A 18 -0.29 -18.67 -14.58
N ALA A 19 0.17 -17.52 -14.10
CA ALA A 19 1.19 -16.72 -14.79
C ALA A 19 2.60 -17.20 -14.42
N PRO A 20 3.50 -17.45 -15.39
CA PRO A 20 4.92 -17.72 -15.13
C PRO A 20 5.65 -16.47 -14.62
N GLU A 21 6.84 -16.63 -14.05
CA GLU A 21 7.64 -15.51 -13.51
C GLU A 21 7.99 -14.45 -14.56
N GLU A 22 8.17 -14.86 -15.82
CA GLU A 22 8.53 -14.00 -16.95
C GLU A 22 7.30 -13.36 -17.64
N PHE A 23 6.09 -13.50 -17.07
CA PHE A 23 4.86 -13.00 -17.66
C PHE A 23 4.79 -11.47 -17.64
N ASP A 24 4.81 -10.83 -18.82
CA ASP A 24 4.54 -9.40 -18.94
C ASP A 24 3.02 -9.12 -18.89
N ARG A 25 2.53 -9.00 -17.66
CA ARG A 25 1.13 -8.67 -17.36
C ARG A 25 0.66 -7.38 -18.02
N ARG A 26 1.51 -6.36 -18.12
CA ARG A 26 1.13 -5.07 -18.70
C ARG A 26 0.99 -5.17 -20.21
N ALA A 27 1.89 -5.91 -20.86
CA ALA A 27 1.78 -6.17 -22.29
C ALA A 27 0.52 -6.96 -22.60
N TYR A 28 0.23 -8.02 -21.84
CA TYR A 28 -0.98 -8.82 -22.03
C TYR A 28 -2.27 -8.01 -21.87
N VAL A 29 -2.39 -7.21 -20.80
CA VAL A 29 -3.57 -6.36 -20.56
C VAL A 29 -3.75 -5.38 -21.72
N ARG A 30 -2.68 -4.71 -22.16
CA ARG A 30 -2.74 -3.79 -23.30
C ARG A 30 -3.20 -4.48 -24.59
N ASP A 31 -2.71 -5.68 -24.88
CA ASP A 31 -3.05 -6.40 -26.11
C ASP A 31 -4.51 -6.87 -26.11
N VAL A 32 -5.02 -7.35 -24.96
CA VAL A 32 -6.44 -7.70 -24.79
C VAL A 32 -7.34 -6.47 -24.87
N SER A 33 -6.95 -5.35 -24.27
CA SER A 33 -7.71 -4.10 -24.35
C SER A 33 -7.76 -3.55 -25.77
N ALA A 34 -6.68 -3.68 -26.54
CA ALA A 34 -6.67 -3.35 -27.96
C ALA A 34 -7.60 -4.26 -28.77
N LEU A 35 -7.64 -5.56 -28.48
CA LEU A 35 -8.58 -6.50 -29.10
C LEU A 35 -10.04 -6.10 -28.84
N ILE A 36 -10.39 -5.83 -27.57
CA ILE A 36 -11.76 -5.43 -27.22
C ILE A 36 -12.12 -4.07 -27.84
N ALA A 37 -11.20 -3.11 -27.86
CA ALA A 37 -11.42 -1.81 -28.50
C ALA A 37 -11.66 -1.93 -30.02
N LYS A 38 -10.93 -2.83 -30.70
CA LYS A 38 -11.12 -3.12 -32.13
C LYS A 38 -12.53 -3.62 -32.43
N HIS A 39 -13.04 -4.52 -31.60
CA HIS A 39 -14.39 -5.09 -31.77
C HIS A 39 -15.50 -4.18 -31.23
N ALA A 40 -15.21 -3.27 -30.31
CA ALA A 40 -16.19 -2.31 -29.80
C ALA A 40 -16.60 -1.23 -30.82
N ASN A 41 -15.75 -0.95 -31.81
CA ASN A 41 -16.02 0.03 -32.89
C ASN A 41 -16.65 -0.59 -34.14
N GLN A 42 -16.70 -1.92 -34.23
CA GLN A 42 -17.52 -2.61 -35.22
C GLN A 42 -18.95 -2.67 -34.67
N THR A 43 -19.95 -2.47 -35.51
CA THR A 43 -21.35 -2.58 -35.07
C THR A 43 -21.52 -3.91 -34.35
N VAL A 44 -22.09 -3.86 -33.14
CA VAL A 44 -22.22 -5.00 -32.21
C VAL A 44 -22.95 -6.20 -32.87
N GLU A 45 -23.54 -6.00 -34.05
CA GLU A 45 -24.19 -6.98 -34.93
C GLU A 45 -23.23 -7.98 -35.60
N GLU A 46 -21.93 -7.71 -35.74
CA GLU A 46 -21.06 -8.57 -36.58
C GLU A 46 -20.01 -9.41 -35.85
N THR A 47 -19.71 -9.13 -34.58
CA THR A 47 -18.66 -9.86 -33.86
C THR A 47 -19.24 -10.92 -32.92
N PRO A 48 -19.06 -12.23 -33.23
CA PRO A 48 -19.53 -13.31 -32.37
C PRO A 48 -18.74 -13.36 -31.06
N ALA A 49 -19.43 -13.51 -29.93
CA ALA A 49 -18.82 -13.52 -28.60
C ALA A 49 -17.81 -14.66 -28.42
N GLY A 50 -18.03 -15.80 -29.09
CA GLY A 50 -17.11 -16.94 -29.10
C GLY A 50 -15.76 -16.62 -29.74
N VAL A 51 -15.76 -15.82 -30.83
CA VAL A 51 -14.52 -15.40 -31.53
C VAL A 51 -13.65 -14.56 -30.61
N VAL A 52 -14.24 -13.54 -29.96
CA VAL A 52 -13.49 -12.65 -29.06
C VAL A 52 -12.92 -13.41 -27.88
N LEU A 53 -13.72 -14.30 -27.26
CA LEU A 53 -13.25 -15.12 -26.14
C LEU A 53 -12.09 -16.03 -26.54
N TYR A 54 -12.16 -16.64 -27.72
CA TYR A 54 -11.10 -17.50 -28.22
C TYR A 54 -9.82 -16.75 -28.56
N GLU A 55 -9.93 -15.55 -29.14
CA GLU A 55 -8.77 -14.70 -29.40
C GLU A 55 -8.08 -14.29 -28.09
N MET A 56 -8.84 -13.93 -27.05
CA MET A 56 -8.28 -13.65 -25.72
C MET A 56 -7.56 -14.86 -25.12
N ILE A 57 -8.17 -16.06 -25.18
CA ILE A 57 -7.55 -17.30 -24.71
C ILE A 57 -6.27 -17.61 -25.50
N THR A 58 -6.27 -17.37 -26.82
CA THR A 58 -5.10 -17.57 -27.66
C THR A 58 -3.97 -16.59 -27.32
N MET A 59 -4.31 -15.33 -27.02
CA MET A 59 -3.35 -14.34 -26.52
C MET A 59 -2.76 -14.75 -25.17
N ALA A 60 -3.59 -15.28 -24.27
CA ALA A 60 -3.13 -15.80 -22.97
C ALA A 60 -2.11 -16.92 -23.16
N PHE A 61 -2.41 -17.90 -24.02
CA PHE A 61 -1.48 -18.98 -24.31
C PHE A 61 -0.15 -18.49 -24.93
N ARG A 62 -0.20 -17.51 -25.85
CA ARG A 62 1.01 -16.92 -26.46
C ARG A 62 1.86 -16.16 -25.44
N ALA A 63 1.22 -15.51 -24.47
CA ALA A 63 1.90 -14.84 -23.37
C ALA A 63 2.41 -15.83 -22.29
N GLY A 64 2.17 -17.13 -22.44
CA GLY A 64 2.59 -18.15 -21.48
C GLY A 64 1.65 -18.32 -20.27
N LEU A 65 0.50 -17.63 -20.26
CA LEU A 65 -0.52 -17.74 -19.21
C LEU A 65 -1.24 -19.09 -19.35
N LYS A 66 -1.13 -19.94 -18.32
CA LYS A 66 -1.79 -21.25 -18.29
C LYS A 66 -3.22 -21.10 -17.78
N LEU A 67 -4.19 -21.23 -18.67
CA LEU A 67 -5.61 -21.18 -18.35
C LEU A 67 -6.19 -22.58 -18.07
N PRO A 68 -7.23 -22.71 -17.24
CA PRO A 68 -7.97 -23.96 -17.05
C PRO A 68 -8.60 -24.46 -18.36
N ALA A 69 -8.65 -25.78 -18.55
CA ALA A 69 -9.15 -26.40 -19.78
C ALA A 69 -10.63 -26.09 -20.05
N GLU A 70 -11.40 -25.84 -18.99
CA GLU A 70 -12.81 -25.49 -19.00
C GLU A 70 -13.09 -24.21 -19.80
N LEU A 71 -12.16 -23.24 -19.79
CA LEU A 71 -12.31 -22.01 -20.59
C LEU A 71 -12.24 -22.29 -22.09
N THR A 72 -11.43 -23.26 -22.50
CA THR A 72 -11.36 -23.67 -23.91
C THR A 72 -12.64 -24.39 -24.35
N LEU A 73 -13.21 -25.22 -23.47
CA LEU A 73 -14.51 -25.85 -23.72
C LEU A 73 -15.63 -24.81 -23.82
N LEU A 74 -15.61 -23.78 -22.95
CA LEU A 74 -16.56 -22.68 -23.00
C LEU A 74 -16.46 -21.91 -24.33
N ALA A 75 -15.25 -21.56 -24.77
CA ALA A 75 -15.05 -20.90 -26.06
C ALA A 75 -15.59 -21.74 -27.22
N LYS A 76 -15.32 -23.05 -27.23
CA LYS A 76 -15.85 -23.98 -28.24
C LYS A 76 -17.37 -24.06 -28.22
N ALA A 77 -17.99 -24.04 -27.04
CA ALA A 77 -19.44 -24.03 -26.91
C ALA A 77 -20.05 -22.73 -27.46
N LEU A 78 -19.47 -21.57 -27.13
CA LEU A 78 -19.91 -20.27 -27.64
C LEU A 78 -19.74 -20.18 -29.17
N PHE A 79 -18.64 -20.69 -29.72
CA PHE A 79 -18.47 -20.77 -31.18
C PHE A 79 -19.55 -21.59 -31.87
N ASN A 80 -19.86 -22.76 -31.34
CA ASN A 80 -20.93 -23.58 -31.90
C ASN A 80 -22.28 -22.88 -31.77
N LEU A 81 -22.52 -22.18 -30.66
CA LEU A 81 -23.73 -21.41 -30.44
C LEU A 81 -23.84 -20.26 -31.44
N ASP A 82 -22.75 -19.53 -31.69
CA ASP A 82 -22.69 -18.46 -32.68
C ASP A 82 -22.97 -18.97 -34.11
N ALA A 83 -22.44 -20.15 -34.45
CA ALA A 83 -22.68 -20.78 -35.75
C ALA A 83 -24.14 -21.22 -35.91
N VAL A 84 -24.72 -21.84 -34.88
CA VAL A 84 -26.12 -22.28 -34.86
C VAL A 84 -27.08 -21.09 -34.84
N SER A 85 -26.80 -20.07 -34.05
CA SER A 85 -27.66 -18.88 -33.96
C SER A 85 -27.70 -18.14 -35.29
N ARG A 86 -26.55 -18.00 -35.97
CA ARG A 86 -26.49 -17.37 -37.30
C ARG A 86 -27.24 -18.18 -38.37
N ALA A 87 -27.27 -19.51 -38.25
CA ALA A 87 -28.03 -20.37 -39.15
C ALA A 87 -29.55 -20.28 -38.93
N LEU A 88 -29.99 -20.01 -37.70
CA LEU A 88 -31.42 -19.92 -37.34
C LEU A 88 -32.00 -18.50 -37.52
N ASP A 89 -31.28 -17.48 -37.06
CA ASP A 89 -31.66 -16.07 -37.16
C ASP A 89 -30.40 -15.22 -37.41
N PRO A 90 -30.17 -14.80 -38.67
CA PRO A 90 -29.00 -13.99 -39.03
C PRO A 90 -28.92 -12.63 -38.33
N ASN A 91 -30.04 -12.09 -37.84
CA ASN A 91 -30.09 -10.79 -37.16
C ASN A 91 -29.96 -10.92 -35.64
N PHE A 92 -29.88 -12.14 -35.11
CA PHE A 92 -29.75 -12.38 -33.68
C PHE A 92 -28.38 -11.91 -33.18
N ASN A 93 -28.38 -11.16 -32.06
CA ASN A 93 -27.18 -10.65 -31.42
C ASN A 93 -26.86 -11.38 -30.10
N PRO A 94 -25.94 -12.36 -30.09
CA PRO A 94 -25.62 -13.14 -28.89
C PRO A 94 -25.09 -12.28 -27.75
N THR A 95 -24.27 -11.27 -28.06
CA THR A 95 -23.65 -10.38 -27.08
C THR A 95 -24.71 -9.58 -26.31
N GLN A 96 -25.73 -9.07 -27.00
CA GLN A 96 -26.83 -8.37 -26.36
C GLN A 96 -27.63 -9.31 -25.45
N SER A 97 -27.96 -10.51 -25.91
CA SER A 97 -28.69 -11.49 -25.09
C SER A 97 -27.90 -11.86 -23.83
N ILE A 98 -26.60 -12.13 -23.95
CA ILE A 98 -25.74 -12.42 -22.79
C ILE A 98 -25.79 -11.26 -21.78
N ARG A 99 -25.71 -10.01 -22.24
CA ARG A 99 -25.77 -8.83 -21.38
C ARG A 99 -27.10 -8.75 -20.62
N GLU A 100 -28.22 -8.94 -21.31
CA GLU A 100 -29.56 -8.89 -20.71
C GLU A 100 -29.77 -10.00 -19.68
N TYR A 101 -29.39 -11.24 -20.01
CA TYR A 101 -29.50 -12.37 -19.08
C TYR A 101 -28.57 -12.20 -17.87
N THR A 102 -27.36 -11.69 -18.07
CA THR A 102 -26.41 -11.43 -16.98
C THR A 102 -26.93 -10.35 -16.03
N ALA A 103 -27.49 -9.26 -16.55
CA ALA A 103 -28.10 -8.21 -15.75
C ALA A 103 -29.30 -8.73 -14.92
N GLN A 104 -30.15 -9.56 -15.53
CA GLN A 104 -31.25 -10.22 -14.81
C GLN A 104 -30.74 -11.15 -13.71
N MET A 105 -29.67 -11.91 -13.97
CA MET A 105 -29.08 -12.81 -12.99
C MET A 105 -28.44 -12.05 -11.83
N ALA A 106 -27.72 -10.98 -12.13
CA ALA A 106 -27.13 -10.08 -11.13
C ALA A 106 -28.22 -9.46 -10.24
N ASN A 107 -29.31 -8.97 -10.83
CA ASN A 107 -30.45 -8.45 -10.08
C ASN A 107 -31.11 -9.52 -9.20
N LYS A 108 -31.30 -10.73 -9.71
CA LYS A 108 -31.84 -11.86 -8.90
C LYS A 108 -30.91 -12.23 -7.75
N ARG A 109 -29.58 -12.21 -7.95
CA ARG A 109 -28.59 -12.45 -6.87
C ARG A 109 -28.62 -11.32 -5.84
N ALA A 110 -28.60 -10.07 -6.28
CA ALA A 110 -28.71 -8.91 -5.40
C ALA A 110 -30.00 -8.97 -4.57
N GLN A 111 -31.15 -9.28 -5.16
CA GLN A 111 -32.41 -9.44 -4.42
C GLN A 111 -32.37 -10.56 -3.37
N ARG A 112 -31.63 -11.65 -3.62
CA ARG A 112 -31.44 -12.74 -2.64
C ARG A 112 -30.50 -12.32 -1.52
N GLU A 113 -29.40 -11.63 -1.84
CA GLU A 113 -28.39 -11.19 -0.88
C GLU A 113 -28.89 -10.05 0.01
N PHE A 114 -29.61 -9.09 -0.56
CA PHE A 114 -30.28 -8.01 0.16
C PHE A 114 -31.68 -8.39 0.66
N SER A 115 -31.99 -9.69 0.74
CA SER A 115 -33.27 -10.10 1.33
C SER A 115 -33.29 -9.69 2.81
N PRO A 116 -34.41 -9.13 3.31
CA PRO A 116 -34.53 -8.71 4.71
C PRO A 116 -34.13 -9.85 5.67
N ARG A 117 -34.48 -11.09 5.33
CA ARG A 117 -34.14 -12.29 6.09
C ARG A 117 -32.63 -12.51 6.24
N ARG A 118 -31.84 -12.29 5.18
CA ARG A 118 -30.37 -12.44 5.24
C ARG A 118 -29.70 -11.26 5.94
N LEU A 119 -30.24 -10.05 5.78
CA LEU A 119 -29.81 -8.87 6.54
C LEU A 119 -30.09 -9.03 8.05
N PHE A 120 -31.25 -9.56 8.42
CA PHE A 120 -31.58 -9.92 9.82
C PHE A 120 -30.65 -11.00 10.37
N GLN A 121 -30.29 -12.00 9.55
CA GLN A 121 -29.36 -13.04 9.96
C GLN A 121 -27.94 -12.49 10.20
N ILE A 122 -27.44 -11.63 9.31
CA ILE A 122 -26.15 -10.94 9.48
C ILE A 122 -26.17 -10.03 10.72
N ALA A 123 -27.27 -9.30 10.94
CA ALA A 123 -27.43 -8.45 12.12
C ALA A 123 -27.50 -9.27 13.42
N ALA A 124 -28.15 -10.44 13.41
CA ALA A 124 -28.19 -11.35 14.54
C ALA A 124 -26.81 -11.94 14.86
N GLU A 125 -26.05 -12.38 13.85
CA GLU A 125 -24.68 -12.88 14.01
C GLU A 125 -23.73 -11.78 14.51
N THR A 126 -23.96 -10.52 14.11
CA THR A 126 -23.20 -9.35 14.58
C THR A 126 -23.60 -8.92 16.00
N SER A 127 -24.86 -9.14 16.41
CA SER A 127 -25.35 -8.83 17.76
C SER A 127 -24.57 -9.59 18.85
N ASP A 128 -24.19 -10.83 18.58
CA ASP A 128 -23.38 -11.63 19.52
C ASP A 128 -21.95 -11.07 19.67
N LEU A 129 -21.39 -10.47 18.61
CA LEU A 129 -20.10 -9.75 18.68
C LEU A 129 -20.22 -8.45 19.50
N VAL A 130 -21.35 -7.73 19.36
CA VAL A 130 -21.63 -6.51 20.14
C VAL A 130 -21.87 -6.84 21.62
N ARG A 131 -22.46 -7.99 21.93
CA ARG A 131 -22.65 -8.45 23.33
C ARG A 131 -21.34 -8.84 24.02
N ALA A 132 -20.32 -9.27 23.28
CA ALA A 132 -19.00 -9.63 23.82
C ALA A 132 -18.03 -8.44 23.96
N LEU A 133 -18.35 -7.30 23.35
CA LEU A 133 -17.53 -6.08 23.33
C LEU A 133 -17.42 -5.37 24.70
N PRO A 134 -18.50 -5.18 25.48
CA PRO A 134 -18.45 -4.52 26.78
C PRO A 134 -17.46 -5.17 27.74
N HIS A 135 -17.44 -6.51 27.78
CA HIS A 135 -16.55 -7.26 28.66
C HIS A 135 -15.07 -7.04 28.31
N ARG A 136 -14.75 -6.88 27.02
CA ARG A 136 -13.37 -6.58 26.58
C ARG A 136 -12.95 -5.15 26.95
N ILE A 137 -13.87 -4.20 26.90
CA ILE A 137 -13.63 -2.82 27.33
C ILE A 137 -13.41 -2.76 28.84
N ASP A 138 -14.21 -3.47 29.63
CA ASP A 138 -14.06 -3.53 31.08
C ASP A 138 -12.68 -4.08 31.49
N VAL A 139 -12.19 -5.13 30.81
CA VAL A 139 -10.87 -5.70 31.07
C VAL A 139 -9.74 -4.72 30.70
N ILE A 140 -9.85 -4.01 29.58
CA ILE A 140 -8.86 -2.99 29.18
C ILE A 140 -8.87 -1.82 30.17
N THR A 141 -10.06 -1.39 30.59
CA THR A 141 -10.25 -0.28 31.54
C THR A 141 -9.75 -0.66 32.93
N GLN A 142 -10.04 -1.86 33.42
CA GLN A 142 -9.48 -2.37 34.67
C GLN A 142 -7.95 -2.44 34.63
N LYS A 143 -7.37 -2.90 33.50
CA LYS A 143 -5.90 -2.92 33.33
C LYS A 143 -5.29 -1.52 33.29
N LEU A 144 -5.97 -0.54 32.68
CA LEU A 144 -5.56 0.87 32.70
C LEU A 144 -5.64 1.48 34.11
N VAL A 145 -6.72 1.19 34.85
CA VAL A 145 -6.96 1.73 36.20
C VAL A 145 -6.04 1.08 37.24
N SER A 146 -5.67 -0.19 37.06
CA SER A 146 -4.81 -0.92 38.00
C SER A 146 -3.36 -0.43 38.06
N ASN A 147 -2.99 0.62 37.32
CA ASN A 147 -1.61 1.14 37.24
C ASN A 147 -0.56 0.09 36.84
N ASP A 148 -1.02 -1.08 36.36
CA ASP A 148 -0.21 -2.22 35.92
C ASP A 148 0.16 -2.08 34.43
N PHE A 149 -0.02 -0.88 33.88
CA PHE A 149 0.79 -0.36 32.79
C PHE A 149 2.22 -0.06 33.30
N ALA A 150 2.83 -1.01 34.00
CA ALA A 150 4.23 -1.33 33.74
C ALA A 150 4.28 -1.87 32.31
N VAL A 151 4.07 -0.97 31.34
CA VAL A 151 4.49 -1.24 29.98
C VAL A 151 5.99 -1.36 30.12
N ARG A 152 6.44 -2.60 30.25
CA ARG A 152 7.73 -3.07 29.78
C ARG A 152 7.74 -2.78 28.28
N VAL A 153 7.73 -1.49 27.93
CA VAL A 153 8.18 -1.07 26.63
C VAL A 153 9.66 -1.34 26.75
N GLU A 154 10.08 -2.53 26.35
CA GLU A 154 11.39 -2.71 25.76
C GLU A 154 11.39 -1.89 24.46
N ALA A 155 11.30 -0.56 24.59
CA ALA A 155 11.61 0.40 23.55
C ALA A 155 13.07 0.76 23.81
N PRO A 156 14.04 0.02 23.25
CA PRO A 156 15.43 0.43 23.27
C PRO A 156 15.61 1.84 22.69
N GLN A 157 14.61 2.34 21.94
CA GLN A 157 14.61 3.70 21.42
C GLN A 157 14.40 4.78 22.49
N LEU A 158 13.61 4.58 23.55
CA LEU A 158 13.35 5.64 24.55
C LEU A 158 14.61 6.02 25.33
N GLY A 159 15.40 5.03 25.76
CA GLY A 159 16.69 5.28 26.41
C GLY A 159 17.66 6.03 25.49
N SER A 160 17.65 5.73 24.19
CA SER A 160 18.48 6.43 23.21
C SER A 160 18.06 7.89 22.99
N LEU A 161 16.75 8.19 23.10
CA LEU A 161 16.22 9.56 22.98
C LEU A 161 16.60 10.40 24.20
N LEU A 162 16.46 9.85 25.42
CA LEU A 162 16.86 10.54 26.64
C LEU A 162 18.36 10.86 26.65
N LEU A 163 19.21 9.90 26.25
CA LEU A 163 20.64 10.11 26.10
C LEU A 163 20.99 11.13 24.99
N GLY A 164 20.16 11.20 23.94
CA GLY A 164 20.29 12.23 22.90
C GLY A 164 19.97 13.62 23.44
N LEU A 165 18.90 13.73 24.22
CA LEU A 165 18.45 14.99 24.82
C LEU A 165 19.46 15.54 25.83
N GLU A 166 20.01 14.69 26.69
CA GLU A 166 21.06 15.07 27.65
C GLU A 166 22.30 15.64 26.95
N LYS A 167 22.73 15.03 25.84
CA LYS A 167 23.87 15.53 25.03
C LYS A 167 23.59 16.89 24.42
N VAL A 168 22.38 17.11 23.91
CA VAL A 168 21.98 18.40 23.33
C VAL A 168 21.94 19.47 24.42
N ALA A 169 21.36 19.16 25.59
CA ALA A 169 21.32 20.07 26.72
C ALA A 169 22.72 20.48 27.17
N ASN A 170 23.65 19.53 27.31
CA ASN A 170 25.02 19.82 27.72
C ASN A 170 25.79 20.66 26.67
N ARG A 171 25.53 20.43 25.37
CA ARG A 171 26.10 21.24 24.29
C ARG A 171 25.61 22.68 24.32
N ILE A 172 24.32 22.89 24.60
CA ILE A 172 23.73 24.23 24.74
C ILE A 172 24.33 24.94 25.95
N PHE A 173 24.36 24.29 27.12
CA PHE A 173 24.92 24.86 28.34
C PHE A 173 26.40 25.28 28.15
N THR A 174 27.22 24.39 27.59
CA THR A 174 28.64 24.68 27.36
C THR A 174 28.83 25.82 26.36
N GLY A 175 28.03 25.87 25.28
CA GLY A 175 28.05 27.00 24.35
C GLY A 175 27.67 28.33 25.00
N LEU A 176 26.71 28.32 25.93
CA LEU A 176 26.28 29.50 26.67
C LEU A 176 27.38 30.00 27.63
N VAL A 177 28.04 29.09 28.36
CA VAL A 177 29.18 29.41 29.23
C VAL A 177 30.35 29.99 28.43
N LEU A 178 30.68 29.39 27.29
CA LEU A 178 31.73 29.90 26.40
C LEU A 178 31.40 31.27 25.84
N GLY A 179 30.15 31.48 25.39
CA GLY A 179 29.67 32.78 24.92
C GLY A 179 29.78 33.85 26.01
N GLY A 180 29.36 33.53 27.23
CA GLY A 180 29.51 34.41 28.39
C GLY A 180 30.96 34.75 28.69
N LEU A 181 31.86 33.76 28.65
CA LEU A 181 33.28 33.96 28.88
C LEU A 181 33.94 34.85 27.82
N LEU A 182 33.53 34.71 26.55
CA LEU A 182 34.00 35.56 25.45
C LEU A 182 33.53 37.00 25.61
N VAL A 183 32.26 37.22 25.94
CA VAL A 183 31.71 38.57 26.18
C VAL A 183 32.38 39.22 27.39
N ALA A 184 32.55 38.48 28.49
CA ALA A 184 33.23 38.95 29.70
C ALA A 184 34.70 39.32 29.41
N SER A 185 35.42 38.46 28.67
CA SER A 185 36.81 38.73 28.28
C SER A 185 36.92 39.95 27.37
N GLY A 186 36.01 40.10 26.41
CA GLY A 186 35.95 41.27 25.52
C GLY A 186 35.70 42.56 26.28
N TYR A 187 34.76 42.56 27.24
CA TYR A 187 34.48 43.71 28.08
C TYR A 187 35.69 44.10 28.95
N MET A 188 36.37 43.11 29.53
CA MET A 188 37.52 43.32 30.43
C MET A 188 38.78 43.81 29.68
N MET A 189 38.82 43.69 28.35
CA MET A 189 39.96 44.09 27.52
C MET A 189 40.27 45.59 27.62
N ALA A 190 39.27 46.42 27.92
CA ALA A 190 39.42 47.85 28.11
C ALA A 190 40.11 48.23 29.44
N TYR A 191 40.06 47.36 30.46
CA TYR A 191 40.57 47.65 31.80
C TYR A 191 41.85 46.87 32.15
N GLN A 192 41.88 45.57 31.85
CA GLN A 192 43.03 44.68 32.11
C GLN A 192 43.30 43.77 30.92
N ARG A 193 44.14 44.26 30.00
CA ARG A 193 44.44 43.59 28.73
C ARG A 193 45.04 42.20 28.90
N SER A 194 45.96 42.00 29.86
CA SER A 194 46.58 40.70 30.10
C SER A 194 45.56 39.64 30.53
N LEU A 195 44.71 39.95 31.51
CA LEU A 195 43.68 39.03 32.01
C LEU A 195 42.62 38.72 30.95
N ALA A 196 42.20 39.72 30.19
CA ALA A 196 41.27 39.56 29.08
C ALA A 196 41.82 38.64 27.98
N THR A 197 43.10 38.79 27.60
CA THR A 197 43.72 37.90 26.60
C THR A 197 43.82 36.47 27.08
N VAL A 198 44.11 36.24 28.37
CA VAL A 198 44.15 34.89 28.95
C VAL A 198 42.75 34.26 28.93
N GLY A 199 41.71 35.00 29.35
CA GLY A 199 40.33 34.54 29.29
C GLY A 199 39.86 34.19 27.87
N PHE A 200 40.23 35.02 26.89
CA PHE A 200 39.91 34.78 25.48
C PHE A 200 40.61 33.54 24.92
N VAL A 201 41.90 33.34 25.22
CA VAL A 201 42.65 32.16 24.78
C VAL A 201 42.09 30.88 25.42
N ILE A 202 41.74 30.91 26.70
CA ILE A 202 41.11 29.77 27.39
C ILE A 202 39.74 29.46 26.78
N ALA A 203 38.89 30.47 26.55
CA ALA A 203 37.60 30.30 25.91
C ALA A 203 37.73 29.71 24.49
N GLY A 204 38.70 30.22 23.71
CA GLY A 204 39.00 29.72 22.37
C GLY A 204 39.47 28.25 22.39
N ALA A 205 40.37 27.90 23.30
CA ALA A 205 40.85 26.53 23.45
C ALA A 205 39.73 25.56 23.87
N LEU A 206 38.89 25.96 24.82
CA LEU A 206 37.73 25.16 25.26
C LEU A 206 36.68 25.02 24.14
N GLY A 207 36.45 26.08 23.36
CA GLY A 207 35.55 26.05 22.20
C GLY A 207 36.04 25.10 21.11
N LEU A 208 37.34 25.16 20.77
CA LEU A 208 37.96 24.25 19.81
C LEU A 208 37.91 22.80 20.29
N TRP A 209 38.19 22.56 21.57
CA TRP A 209 38.07 21.24 22.18
C TRP A 209 36.65 20.70 22.11
N MET A 210 35.63 21.53 22.36
CA MET A 210 34.23 21.14 22.25
C MET A 210 33.83 20.75 20.82
N ILE A 211 34.25 21.54 19.81
CA ILE A 211 33.99 21.22 18.40
C ILE A 211 34.64 19.89 18.02
N PHE A 212 35.87 19.66 18.47
CA PHE A 212 36.57 18.40 18.25
C PHE A 212 35.83 17.22 18.90
N ALA A 213 35.40 17.37 20.16
CA ALA A 213 34.63 16.34 20.86
C ALA A 213 33.33 15.98 20.13
N ILE A 214 32.59 16.97 19.63
CA ILE A 214 31.35 16.76 18.87
C ILE A 214 31.63 15.99 17.57
N LEU A 215 32.65 16.39 16.81
CA LEU A 215 33.00 15.75 15.54
C LEU A 215 33.46 14.29 15.72
N VAL A 216 34.25 14.01 16.76
CA VAL A 216 34.67 12.64 17.07
C VAL A 216 33.49 11.77 17.52
N GLN A 217 32.60 12.32 18.34
CA GLN A 217 31.45 11.59 18.88
C GLN A 217 30.39 11.30 17.82
N ASP A 218 30.16 12.22 16.88
CA ASP A 218 29.22 12.03 15.78
C ASP A 218 29.75 11.05 14.72
N ARG A 219 31.07 11.01 14.49
CA ARG A 219 31.70 9.97 13.65
C ARG A 219 31.59 8.57 14.25
N ARG A 220 31.67 8.44 15.59
CA ARG A 220 31.52 7.15 16.28
C ARG A 220 30.07 6.66 16.29
N SER A 221 29.07 7.55 16.30
CA SER A 221 27.65 7.17 16.28
C SER A 221 27.23 6.57 14.93
N ARG A 222 27.71 7.13 13.81
CA ARG A 222 27.39 6.66 12.45
C ARG A 222 27.96 5.27 12.13
N ARG A 223 29.16 4.95 12.60
CA ARG A 223 29.79 3.62 12.39
C ARG A 223 29.04 2.46 13.05
N ARG A 224 28.20 2.72 14.05
CA ARG A 224 27.46 1.68 14.79
C ARG A 224 26.11 1.33 14.17
N LYS A 225 25.56 2.19 13.28
CA LYS A 225 24.31 1.94 12.54
C LYS A 225 24.48 1.18 11.22
N GLY A 226 25.71 0.99 10.73
CA GLY A 226 26.00 0.27 9.48
C GLY A 226 26.34 -1.22 9.67
N LYS A 227 26.07 -1.81 10.83
CA LYS A 227 26.47 -3.19 11.17
C LYS A 227 25.33 -4.05 11.74
N THR A 228 24.09 -3.62 11.55
CA THR A 228 22.86 -4.34 11.89
C THR A 228 21.97 -4.40 10.68
#